data_AF-A0AAD4VD34-F1
#
_entry.id   AF-A0AAD4VD34-F1
#
_cell.length_a   1.000
_cell.length_b   1.000
_cell.length_c   1.000
_cell.angle_alpha   90.00
_cell.angle_beta   90.00
_cell.angle_gamma   90.00
#
_symmetry.space_group_name_H-M   'P 1'
#
loop_
_entity.id
_entity.type
_entity.pdbx_description
1 polymer ?
#
loop_
_entity_poly.entity_id
_entity_poly.type
_entity_poly.pdbx_seq_one_letter_code
_entity_poly.pdbx_strand_id
1 'polypeptide(L)'
;MNRDNDKARRDLAFFSMKPNDKKEFLKFVSSIKFPDGYASNIACCLCHDIVQVLCMFEMIFPPAFFTSMMHVMVHLPEEALLAGPVNYRWMYPIERLLGELKKSVRNRAKPEGSIIEAWVQYESLTFCGMYLKDVETAFNRPQRNNDGGMRKEKLSVFAQSARPFGNPRRGESFSRNDMEVAHWFVLNNCDEIMAYLDEHEEMMKREHPSHLVAQKHREH
;
A
#
# COMPACT_ATOMS: atom_id res chain seq x y z
N MET A 1 26.17 -13.95 45.38
CA MET A 1 25.19 -13.68 44.30
C MET A 1 25.45 -12.29 43.77
N ASN A 2 26.15 -12.15 42.63
CA ASN A 2 26.26 -10.87 41.92
C ASN A 2 25.80 -11.10 40.48
N ARG A 3 24.74 -10.38 40.11
CA ARG A 3 24.22 -10.24 38.75
C ARG A 3 24.85 -8.97 38.20
N ASP A 4 25.66 -9.05 37.16
CA ASP A 4 26.00 -7.86 36.36
C ASP A 4 26.33 -8.21 34.90
N ASN A 5 25.47 -7.69 34.01
CA ASN A 5 25.70 -7.28 32.62
C ASN A 5 26.24 -8.29 31.59
N ASP A 6 25.36 -9.19 31.12
CA ASP A 6 25.44 -9.73 29.76
C ASP A 6 24.92 -8.68 28.75
N LYS A 7 25.78 -7.71 28.41
CA LYS A 7 25.57 -6.89 27.21
C LYS A 7 26.19 -7.65 26.05
N ALA A 8 25.36 -8.38 25.31
CA ALA A 8 25.75 -9.07 24.08
C ALA A 8 26.46 -8.08 23.14
N ARG A 9 27.80 -8.14 23.10
CA ARG A 9 28.59 -7.43 22.11
C ARG A 9 28.36 -8.16 20.79
N ARG A 10 27.60 -7.52 19.89
CA ARG A 10 27.55 -7.98 18.50
C ARG A 10 28.96 -7.88 17.96
N ASP A 11 29.47 -8.97 17.40
CA ASP A 11 30.74 -8.95 16.69
C ASP A 11 30.70 -7.84 15.65
N LEU A 12 31.80 -7.08 15.52
CA LEU A 12 31.91 -6.11 14.45
C LEU A 12 31.73 -6.87 13.13
N ALA A 13 30.88 -6.33 12.26
CA ALA A 13 30.74 -6.84 10.91
C ALA A 13 32.12 -6.97 10.27
N PHE A 14 32.36 -8.07 9.56
CA PHE A 14 33.64 -8.41 8.94
C PHE A 14 34.21 -7.26 8.07
N PHE A 15 33.33 -6.35 7.61
CA PHE A 15 33.67 -5.06 7.03
C PHE A 15 32.76 -3.94 7.53
N SER A 16 33.33 -2.76 7.76
CA SER A 16 32.61 -1.51 8.08
C SER A 16 33.02 -0.41 7.11
N MET A 17 32.10 0.10 6.30
CA MET A 17 32.34 1.25 5.41
C MET A 17 32.62 2.52 6.21
N LYS A 18 33.52 3.37 5.71
CA LYS A 18 33.79 4.68 6.32
C LYS A 18 32.61 5.61 6.08
N PRO A 19 32.40 6.64 6.93
CA PRO A 19 31.27 7.56 6.79
C PRO A 19 31.18 8.30 5.45
N ASN A 20 32.30 8.50 4.74
CA ASN A 20 32.32 9.12 3.42
C ASN A 20 31.88 8.15 2.32
N ASP A 21 32.39 6.92 2.33
CA ASP A 21 32.00 5.86 1.39
C ASP A 21 30.48 5.57 1.46
N LYS A 22 29.91 5.66 2.67
CA LYS A 22 28.45 5.55 2.87
C LYS A 22 27.67 6.64 2.15
N LYS A 23 28.18 7.87 2.11
CA LYS A 23 27.53 9.00 1.43
C LYS A 23 27.56 8.83 -0.09
N GLU A 24 28.67 8.33 -0.63
CA GLU A 24 28.78 8.04 -2.06
C GLU A 24 27.87 6.88 -2.48
N PHE A 25 27.85 5.81 -1.69
CA PHE A 25 26.95 4.68 -1.91
C PHE A 25 25.47 5.10 -1.86
N LEU A 26 25.07 5.92 -0.88
CA LEU A 26 23.70 6.43 -0.79
C LEU A 26 23.34 7.35 -1.97
N LYS A 27 24.27 8.19 -2.44
CA LYS A 27 24.07 8.99 -3.66
C LYS A 27 23.87 8.12 -4.89
N PHE A 28 24.66 7.06 -5.03
CA PHE A 28 24.51 6.10 -6.12
C PHE A 28 23.14 5.40 -6.07
N VAL A 29 22.75 4.82 -4.93
CA VAL A 29 21.44 4.17 -4.77
C VAL A 29 20.29 5.13 -5.06
N SER A 30 20.40 6.40 -4.65
CA SER A 30 19.37 7.42 -4.93
C SER A 30 19.27 7.82 -6.41
N SER A 31 20.32 7.55 -7.21
CA SER A 31 20.35 7.86 -8.64
C SER A 31 19.73 6.76 -9.51
N ILE A 32 19.52 5.56 -8.96
CA ILE A 32 18.86 4.45 -9.65
C ILE A 32 17.36 4.72 -9.70
N LYS A 33 16.87 5.09 -10.88
CA LYS A 33 15.42 5.22 -11.16
C LYS A 33 14.93 3.94 -11.83
N PHE A 34 13.93 3.30 -11.23
CA PHE A 34 13.21 2.21 -11.89
C PHE A 34 12.18 2.81 -12.86
N PRO A 35 11.98 2.23 -14.05
CA PRO A 35 10.95 2.72 -14.97
C PRO A 35 9.56 2.39 -14.42
N ASP A 36 8.83 3.43 -14.05
CA ASP A 36 7.44 3.37 -13.65
C ASP A 36 6.59 2.93 -14.86
N GLY A 37 6.19 1.66 -14.90
CA GLY A 37 5.16 1.19 -15.84
C GLY A 37 5.57 0.03 -16.75
N TYR A 38 4.77 -1.04 -16.67
CA TYR A 38 4.76 -2.24 -17.50
C TYR A 38 5.96 -3.19 -17.38
N ALA A 39 5.78 -4.23 -16.55
CA ALA A 39 6.78 -5.24 -16.19
C ALA A 39 7.30 -6.12 -17.35
N SER A 40 6.83 -5.93 -18.58
CA SER A 40 7.20 -6.77 -19.72
C SER A 40 8.51 -6.35 -20.41
N ASN A 41 8.92 -5.07 -20.33
CA ASN A 41 10.22 -4.61 -20.84
C ASN A 41 11.31 -4.53 -19.75
N ILE A 42 10.92 -4.64 -18.47
CA ILE A 42 11.84 -4.57 -17.34
C ILE A 42 12.75 -5.79 -17.31
N ALA A 43 12.26 -6.99 -17.64
CA ALA A 43 13.07 -8.21 -17.54
C ALA A 43 14.38 -8.15 -18.36
N CYS A 44 14.35 -7.60 -19.58
CA CYS A 44 15.54 -7.55 -20.44
C CYS A 44 16.54 -6.45 -20.02
N CYS A 45 16.05 -5.25 -19.68
CA CYS A 45 16.90 -4.16 -19.17
C CYS A 45 17.48 -4.50 -17.79
N LEU A 46 16.68 -5.07 -16.89
CA LEU A 46 17.10 -5.43 -15.54
C LEU A 46 18.18 -6.53 -15.56
N CYS A 47 18.11 -7.50 -16.48
CA CYS A 47 19.16 -8.52 -16.61
C CYS A 47 20.53 -7.93 -16.94
N HIS A 48 20.62 -7.01 -17.91
CA HIS A 48 21.89 -6.39 -18.29
C HIS A 48 22.42 -5.47 -17.19
N ASP A 49 21.55 -4.66 -16.61
CA ASP A 49 21.90 -3.70 -15.57
C ASP A 49 22.28 -4.39 -14.25
N ILE A 50 21.60 -5.49 -13.86
CA ILE A 50 21.95 -6.26 -12.65
C ILE A 50 23.34 -6.88 -12.77
N VAL A 51 23.66 -7.49 -13.92
CA VAL A 51 24.98 -8.10 -14.12
C VAL A 51 26.08 -7.04 -14.05
N GLN A 52 25.87 -5.87 -14.66
CA GLN A 52 26.83 -4.77 -14.61
C GLN A 52 27.00 -4.23 -13.18
N VAL A 53 25.91 -4.06 -12.44
CA VAL A 53 25.94 -3.63 -11.04
C VAL A 53 26.62 -4.66 -10.13
N LEU A 54 26.41 -5.95 -10.35
CA LEU A 54 27.10 -7.01 -9.61
C LEU A 54 28.60 -7.03 -9.90
N CYS A 55 29.01 -6.86 -11.16
CA CYS A 55 30.43 -6.73 -11.52
C CYS A 55 31.08 -5.50 -10.87
N MET A 56 30.37 -4.37 -10.81
CA MET A 56 30.86 -3.18 -10.11
C MET A 56 30.94 -3.41 -8.59
N PHE A 57 29.98 -4.13 -8.00
CA PHE A 57 30.07 -4.52 -6.60
C PHE A 57 31.21 -5.51 -6.34
N GLU A 58 31.55 -6.38 -7.28
CA GLU A 58 32.65 -7.34 -7.14
C GLU A 58 34.01 -6.63 -7.07
N MET A 59 34.12 -5.48 -7.74
CA MET A 59 35.28 -4.61 -7.64
C MET A 59 35.35 -3.83 -6.31
N ILE A 60 34.23 -3.61 -5.63
CA ILE A 60 34.13 -2.75 -4.43
C ILE A 60 34.13 -3.58 -3.14
N PHE A 61 33.49 -4.75 -3.14
CA PHE A 61 33.29 -5.58 -1.96
C PHE A 61 34.17 -6.84 -2.00
N PRO A 62 34.63 -7.34 -0.84
CA PRO A 62 35.41 -8.57 -0.79
C PRO A 62 34.59 -9.77 -1.28
N PRO A 63 35.23 -10.85 -1.78
CA PRO A 63 34.53 -12.05 -2.27
C PRO A 63 33.54 -12.67 -1.27
N ALA A 64 33.73 -12.46 0.04
CA ALA A 64 32.81 -12.91 1.08
C ALA A 64 31.41 -12.23 1.03
N PHE A 65 31.27 -11.10 0.36
CA PHE A 65 29.98 -10.42 0.14
C PHE A 65 29.12 -11.12 -0.92
N PHE A 66 29.76 -11.83 -1.86
CA PHE A 66 29.11 -12.56 -2.95
C PHE A 66 28.67 -13.93 -2.47
N THR A 67 27.62 -13.93 -1.66
CA THR A 67 26.92 -15.17 -1.27
C THR A 67 26.03 -15.66 -2.41
N SER A 68 25.64 -16.94 -2.36
CA SER A 68 24.72 -17.55 -3.34
C SER A 68 23.43 -16.74 -3.54
N MET A 69 22.96 -16.01 -2.53
CA MET A 69 21.78 -15.14 -2.62
C MET A 69 21.95 -13.98 -3.61
N MET A 70 23.15 -13.45 -3.81
CA MET A 70 23.41 -12.37 -4.79
C MET A 70 23.32 -12.90 -6.23
N HIS A 71 23.75 -14.15 -6.46
CA HIS A 71 23.62 -14.80 -7.76
C HIS A 71 22.16 -15.19 -8.08
N VAL A 72 21.35 -15.51 -7.07
CA VAL A 72 19.91 -15.76 -7.26
C VAL A 72 19.22 -14.54 -7.89
N MET A 73 19.64 -13.31 -7.57
CA MET A 73 19.08 -12.09 -8.17
C MET A 73 19.31 -11.99 -9.69
N VAL A 74 20.35 -12.65 -10.22
CA VAL A 74 20.64 -12.71 -11.67
C VAL A 74 19.67 -13.64 -12.38
N HIS A 75 19.32 -14.75 -11.74
CA HIS A 75 18.44 -15.76 -12.31
C HIS A 75 16.95 -15.42 -12.14
N LEU A 76 16.61 -14.58 -11.15
CA LEU A 76 15.24 -14.24 -10.80
C LEU A 76 14.42 -13.59 -11.94
N PRO A 77 14.98 -12.68 -12.78
CA PRO A 77 14.24 -12.12 -13.90
C PRO A 77 13.98 -13.14 -15.02
N GLU A 78 14.94 -14.02 -15.30
CA GLU A 78 14.78 -15.10 -16.28
C GLU A 78 13.77 -16.14 -15.77
N GLU A 79 13.86 -16.51 -14.50
CA GLU A 79 12.85 -17.36 -13.85
C GLU A 79 11.47 -16.72 -13.88
N ALA A 80 11.34 -15.42 -13.61
CA ALA A 80 10.07 -14.70 -13.66
C ALA A 80 9.50 -14.63 -15.09
N LEU A 81 10.36 -14.47 -16.10
CA LEU A 81 9.98 -14.49 -17.51
C LEU A 81 9.47 -15.88 -17.93
N LEU A 82 10.19 -16.94 -17.55
CA LEU A 82 9.81 -18.33 -17.83
C LEU A 82 8.59 -18.78 -17.02
N ALA A 83 8.42 -18.28 -15.80
CA ALA A 83 7.33 -18.62 -14.90
C ALA A 83 5.98 -18.02 -15.31
N GLY A 84 6.02 -16.86 -15.97
CA GLY A 84 4.86 -15.99 -16.04
C GLY A 84 4.45 -15.42 -14.67
N PRO A 85 3.23 -14.87 -14.55
CA PRO A 85 2.74 -14.27 -13.31
C PRO A 85 2.85 -15.22 -12.12
N VAL A 86 3.51 -14.75 -11.07
CA VAL A 86 3.86 -15.47 -9.82
C VAL A 86 2.65 -16.13 -9.11
N ASN A 87 1.42 -15.75 -9.45
CA ASN A 87 0.18 -16.22 -8.83
C ASN A 87 0.01 -17.75 -8.83
N TYR A 88 0.48 -18.48 -9.84
CA TYR A 88 0.31 -19.95 -9.91
C TYR A 88 1.47 -20.75 -9.29
N ARG A 89 2.58 -20.09 -8.92
CA ARG A 89 3.72 -20.74 -8.22
C ARG A 89 3.65 -20.60 -6.71
N TRP A 90 2.82 -19.69 -6.20
CA TRP A 90 2.62 -19.57 -4.76
C TRP A 90 1.74 -20.72 -4.28
N MET A 91 2.18 -21.44 -3.26
CA MET A 91 1.33 -22.44 -2.59
C MET A 91 0.16 -21.77 -1.87
N TYR A 92 0.23 -20.47 -1.59
CA TYR A 92 -0.75 -19.76 -0.78
C TYR A 92 -2.21 -19.89 -1.25
N PRO A 93 -2.58 -19.77 -2.54
CA PRO A 93 -3.96 -20.00 -2.98
C PRO A 93 -4.42 -21.45 -2.77
N ILE A 94 -3.52 -22.42 -2.98
CA ILE A 94 -3.78 -23.85 -2.78
C ILE A 94 -3.98 -24.15 -1.28
N GLU A 95 -3.09 -23.66 -0.43
CA GLU A 95 -3.17 -23.79 1.02
C GLU A 95 -4.43 -23.13 1.58
N ARG A 96 -4.82 -21.98 1.05
CA ARG A 96 -6.06 -21.29 1.44
C ARG A 96 -7.30 -22.09 1.06
N LEU A 97 -7.34 -22.64 -0.16
CA LEU A 97 -8.42 -23.52 -0.61
C LEU A 97 -8.52 -24.76 0.29
N LEU A 98 -7.40 -25.44 0.53
CA LEU A 98 -7.33 -26.61 1.41
C LEU A 98 -7.73 -26.25 2.85
N GLY A 99 -7.38 -25.06 3.31
CA GLY A 99 -7.80 -24.53 4.60
C GLY A 99 -9.31 -24.38 4.73
N GLU A 100 -9.99 -23.87 3.69
CA GLU A 100 -11.46 -23.79 3.68
C GLU A 100 -12.10 -25.18 3.60
N LEU A 101 -11.63 -26.06 2.72
CA LEU A 101 -12.12 -27.44 2.61
C LEU A 101 -11.98 -28.21 3.93
N LYS A 102 -10.87 -27.99 4.65
CA LYS A 102 -10.63 -28.60 5.96
C LYS A 102 -11.66 -28.14 7.01
N LYS A 103 -12.11 -26.88 6.96
CA LYS A 103 -13.18 -26.38 7.85
C LYS A 103 -14.53 -27.06 7.56
N SER A 104 -14.77 -27.47 6.32
CA SER A 104 -15.98 -28.18 5.90
C SER A 104 -16.04 -29.64 6.36
N VAL A 105 -14.91 -30.23 6.79
CA VAL A 105 -14.86 -31.62 7.29
C VAL A 105 -15.40 -31.70 8.71
N ARG A 106 -16.69 -32.00 8.85
CA ARG A 106 -17.37 -32.31 10.12
C ARG A 106 -17.17 -33.76 10.53
N ASN A 107 -17.18 -34.69 9.57
CA ASN A 107 -16.93 -36.11 9.80
C ASN A 107 -15.56 -36.53 9.28
N ARG A 108 -14.60 -36.75 10.19
CA ARG A 108 -13.24 -37.18 9.84
C ARG A 108 -13.15 -38.62 9.32
N ALA A 109 -14.15 -39.47 9.59
CA ALA A 109 -14.18 -40.84 9.08
C ALA A 109 -14.56 -40.90 7.58
N LYS A 110 -15.21 -39.85 7.07
CA LYS A 110 -15.60 -39.72 5.64
C LYS A 110 -15.42 -38.27 5.18
N PRO A 111 -14.16 -37.80 5.03
CA PRO A 111 -13.86 -36.39 4.77
C PRO A 111 -14.40 -35.92 3.41
N GLU A 112 -14.31 -36.74 2.37
CA GLU A 112 -14.82 -36.43 1.04
C GLU A 112 -16.34 -36.22 1.05
N GLY A 113 -17.09 -37.12 1.69
CA GLY A 113 -18.54 -36.99 1.83
C GLY A 113 -18.94 -35.74 2.61
N SER A 114 -18.21 -35.41 3.67
CA SER A 114 -18.46 -34.19 4.45
C SER A 114 -18.18 -32.91 3.65
N ILE A 115 -17.18 -32.92 2.78
CA ILE A 115 -16.88 -31.80 1.88
C ILE A 115 -17.99 -31.65 0.85
N ILE A 116 -18.39 -32.75 0.20
CA ILE A 116 -19.47 -32.75 -0.81
C ILE A 116 -20.77 -32.22 -0.21
N GLU A 117 -21.14 -32.67 0.98
CA GLU A 117 -22.35 -32.21 1.68
C GLU A 117 -22.31 -30.69 1.93
N ALA A 118 -21.18 -30.16 2.41
CA ALA A 118 -21.01 -28.72 2.62
C ALA A 118 -21.10 -27.93 1.32
N TRP A 119 -20.57 -28.46 0.22
CA TRP A 119 -20.66 -27.85 -1.10
C TRP A 119 -22.09 -27.82 -1.64
N VAL A 120 -22.83 -28.92 -1.53
CA VAL A 120 -24.25 -28.97 -1.94
C VAL A 120 -25.07 -27.95 -1.16
N GLN A 121 -24.83 -27.82 0.15
CA GLN A 121 -25.48 -26.79 0.97
C GLN A 121 -25.11 -25.38 0.50
N TYR A 122 -23.83 -25.12 0.23
CA TYR A 122 -23.36 -23.82 -0.25
C TYR A 122 -23.98 -23.43 -1.59
N GLU A 123 -24.03 -24.34 -2.56
CA GLU A 123 -24.64 -24.11 -3.87
C GLU A 123 -26.15 -23.90 -3.76
N SER A 124 -26.84 -24.71 -2.95
CA SER A 124 -28.28 -24.58 -2.72
C SER A 124 -28.63 -23.21 -2.10
N LEU A 125 -27.87 -22.78 -1.08
CA LEU A 125 -28.05 -21.46 -0.46
C LEU A 125 -27.70 -20.31 -1.41
N THR A 126 -26.66 -20.48 -2.22
CA THR A 126 -26.28 -19.51 -3.25
C THR A 126 -27.39 -19.35 -4.28
N PHE A 127 -27.94 -20.46 -4.77
CA PHE A 127 -29.05 -20.47 -5.71
C PHE A 127 -30.30 -19.81 -5.11
N CYS A 128 -30.73 -20.23 -3.91
CA CYS A 128 -31.86 -19.61 -3.22
C CYS A 128 -31.65 -18.11 -2.99
N GLY A 129 -30.43 -17.70 -2.66
CA GLY A 129 -30.04 -16.31 -2.46
C GLY A 129 -30.20 -15.42 -3.70
N MET A 130 -30.16 -15.98 -4.91
CA MET A 130 -30.40 -15.22 -6.15
C MET A 130 -31.88 -14.82 -6.32
N TYR A 131 -32.81 -15.59 -5.74
CA TYR A 131 -34.25 -15.34 -5.85
C TYR A 131 -34.84 -14.59 -4.65
N LEU A 132 -34.12 -14.54 -3.52
CA LEU A 132 -34.52 -13.83 -2.30
C LEU A 132 -33.97 -12.40 -2.32
N LYS A 133 -34.82 -11.41 -2.60
CA LYS A 133 -34.41 -9.99 -2.73
C LYS A 133 -34.09 -9.30 -1.40
N ASP A 134 -34.72 -9.74 -0.31
CA ASP A 134 -34.65 -9.06 0.99
C ASP A 134 -33.75 -9.79 2.01
N VAL A 135 -32.89 -10.71 1.55
CA VAL A 135 -32.00 -11.49 2.43
C VAL A 135 -30.55 -11.13 2.14
N GLU A 136 -29.78 -10.88 3.19
CA GLU A 136 -28.33 -10.71 3.07
C GLU A 136 -27.67 -12.03 2.63
N THR A 137 -27.10 -12.02 1.43
CA THR A 137 -26.32 -13.15 0.88
C THR A 137 -24.84 -12.82 0.88
N ALA A 138 -23.99 -13.83 0.69
CA ALA A 138 -22.54 -13.64 0.52
C ALA A 138 -22.19 -12.66 -0.62
N PHE A 139 -23.07 -12.52 -1.62
CA PHE A 139 -22.87 -11.67 -2.80
C PHE A 139 -23.37 -10.23 -2.59
N ASN A 140 -24.45 -10.04 -1.82
CA ASN A 140 -25.01 -8.72 -1.54
C ASN A 140 -24.42 -8.06 -0.29
N ARG A 141 -23.68 -8.81 0.54
CA ARG A 141 -23.12 -8.28 1.78
C ARG A 141 -22.12 -7.15 1.48
N PRO A 142 -22.26 -5.98 2.10
CA PRO A 142 -21.31 -4.89 1.92
C PRO A 142 -19.90 -5.34 2.32
N GLN A 143 -18.90 -4.87 1.57
CA GLN A 143 -17.50 -5.22 1.81
C GLN A 143 -17.09 -4.86 3.25
N ARG A 144 -16.13 -5.59 3.82
CA ARG A 144 -15.69 -5.42 5.21
C ARG A 144 -15.28 -3.97 5.57
N ASN A 145 -14.83 -3.22 4.57
CA ASN A 145 -14.42 -1.81 4.68
C ASN A 145 -15.48 -0.84 4.14
N ASN A 146 -16.76 -1.23 4.12
CA ASN A 146 -17.83 -0.32 3.72
C ASN A 146 -18.17 0.61 4.90
N ASP A 147 -17.86 1.90 4.77
CA ASP A 147 -18.08 2.90 5.80
C ASP A 147 -19.48 3.54 5.78
N GLY A 148 -20.39 2.99 4.97
CA GLY A 148 -21.81 3.34 5.00
C GLY A 148 -22.22 4.51 4.10
N GLY A 149 -21.41 4.80 3.07
CA GLY A 149 -21.74 5.77 2.02
C GLY A 149 -21.77 7.24 2.49
N MET A 150 -22.39 8.10 1.68
CA MET A 150 -22.57 9.51 1.99
C MET A 150 -23.74 9.72 2.97
N ARG A 151 -23.49 10.45 4.05
CA ARG A 151 -24.48 11.02 4.96
C ARG A 151 -25.07 12.28 4.35
N LYS A 152 -26.33 12.59 4.68
CA LYS A 152 -26.96 13.86 4.35
C LYS A 152 -26.48 14.93 5.33
N GLU A 153 -25.31 15.50 5.06
CA GLU A 153 -24.77 16.65 5.80
C GLU A 153 -25.04 17.96 5.05
N LYS A 154 -24.97 19.09 5.76
CA LYS A 154 -25.18 20.43 5.19
C LYS A 154 -24.08 20.84 4.20
N LEU A 155 -22.88 20.29 4.37
CA LEU A 155 -21.72 20.53 3.50
C LEU A 155 -21.25 19.20 2.91
N SER A 156 -21.01 19.21 1.60
CA SER A 156 -20.47 18.08 0.83
C SER A 156 -19.22 17.45 1.45
N VAL A 157 -18.29 18.27 1.97
CA VAL A 157 -17.02 17.82 2.58
C VAL A 157 -17.23 16.93 3.81
N PHE A 158 -18.33 17.09 4.54
CA PHE A 158 -18.64 16.25 5.70
C PHE A 158 -19.57 15.09 5.37
N ALA A 159 -20.05 14.98 4.13
CA ALA A 159 -20.97 13.93 3.73
C ALA A 159 -20.33 12.54 3.79
N GLN A 160 -19.01 12.40 3.61
CA GLN A 160 -18.39 11.08 3.63
C GLN A 160 -18.39 10.47 5.05
N SER A 161 -19.04 9.31 5.21
CA SER A 161 -18.93 8.53 6.44
C SER A 161 -17.56 7.86 6.47
N ALA A 162 -16.78 8.11 7.53
CA ALA A 162 -15.50 7.46 7.78
C ALA A 162 -15.54 6.71 9.11
N ARG A 163 -14.92 5.52 9.16
CA ARG A 163 -14.64 4.83 10.44
C ARG A 163 -13.27 5.27 10.96
N PRO A 164 -13.20 6.04 12.06
CA PRO A 164 -11.92 6.36 12.67
C PRO A 164 -11.25 5.07 13.14
N PHE A 165 -9.98 4.89 12.76
CA PHE A 165 -9.21 3.72 13.16
C PHE A 165 -8.56 3.96 14.53
N GLY A 166 -8.80 3.07 15.49
CA GLY A 166 -8.25 3.15 16.85
C GLY A 166 -9.18 3.76 17.88
N ASN A 167 -8.75 3.79 19.14
CA ASN A 167 -9.51 4.40 20.23
C ASN A 167 -9.45 5.93 20.10
N PRO A 168 -10.59 6.64 20.18
CA PRO A 168 -10.59 8.09 20.14
C PRO A 168 -9.81 8.62 21.34
N ARG A 169 -8.67 9.27 21.09
CA ARG A 169 -7.95 10.02 22.12
C ARG A 169 -8.78 11.26 22.45
N ARG A 170 -9.57 11.19 23.53
CA ARG A 170 -10.25 12.37 24.07
C ARG A 170 -9.19 13.33 24.59
N GLY A 171 -9.12 14.54 24.03
CA GLY A 171 -8.39 15.66 24.62
C GLY A 171 -7.18 16.20 23.83
N GLU A 172 -6.88 15.69 22.63
CA GLU A 172 -5.93 16.37 21.74
C GLU A 172 -6.68 17.52 21.02
N SER A 173 -6.36 18.77 21.38
CA SER A 173 -6.81 19.95 20.65
C SER A 173 -5.96 20.12 19.39
N PHE A 174 -6.58 20.46 18.26
CA PHE A 174 -5.86 20.81 17.04
C PHE A 174 -4.87 21.95 17.30
N SER A 175 -3.64 21.81 16.82
CA SER A 175 -2.69 22.92 16.78
C SER A 175 -3.21 24.01 15.84
N ARG A 176 -2.70 25.24 15.97
CA ARG A 176 -3.03 26.34 15.05
C ARG A 176 -2.71 25.96 13.60
N ASN A 177 -1.57 25.30 13.38
CA ASN A 177 -1.17 24.84 12.05
C ASN A 177 -2.16 23.79 11.51
N ASP A 178 -2.63 22.86 12.36
CA ASP A 178 -3.59 21.84 11.95
C ASP A 178 -4.95 22.47 11.61
N MET A 179 -5.36 23.51 12.35
CA MET A 179 -6.55 24.30 12.02
C MET A 179 -6.40 25.04 10.69
N GLU A 180 -5.23 25.62 10.41
CA GLU A 180 -4.96 26.28 9.14
C GLU A 180 -5.07 25.30 7.96
N VAL A 181 -4.52 24.08 8.11
CA VAL A 181 -4.67 23.01 7.10
C VAL A 181 -6.13 22.58 6.96
N ALA A 182 -6.86 22.38 8.07
CA ALA A 182 -8.26 21.98 8.03
C ALA A 182 -9.15 23.05 7.36
N HIS A 183 -8.93 24.33 7.68
CA HIS A 183 -9.64 25.44 7.06
C HIS A 183 -9.35 25.52 5.56
N TRP A 184 -8.07 25.44 5.16
CA TRP A 184 -7.69 25.42 3.75
C TRP A 184 -8.37 24.26 3.00
N PHE A 185 -8.39 23.07 3.60
CA PHE A 185 -9.01 21.89 3.00
C PHE A 185 -10.51 22.08 2.78
N VAL A 186 -11.23 22.63 3.77
CA VAL A 186 -12.66 22.93 3.63
C VAL A 186 -12.91 23.95 2.53
N LEU A 187 -12.14 25.05 2.49
CA LEU A 187 -12.32 26.09 1.48
C LEU A 187 -12.06 25.60 0.04
N ASN A 188 -11.11 24.69 -0.15
CA ASN A 188 -10.73 24.21 -1.49
C ASN A 188 -11.57 23.03 -1.99
N ASN A 189 -12.24 22.28 -1.10
CA ASN A 189 -12.98 21.06 -1.48
C ASN A 189 -14.51 21.17 -1.26
N CYS A 190 -15.01 22.30 -0.74
CA CYS A 190 -16.45 22.57 -0.64
C CYS A 190 -16.96 23.29 -1.89
N ASP A 191 -17.77 22.60 -2.69
CA ASP A 191 -18.43 23.21 -3.85
C ASP A 191 -19.37 24.36 -3.43
N GLU A 192 -20.01 24.25 -2.27
CA GLU A 192 -20.97 25.24 -1.76
C GLU A 192 -20.29 26.55 -1.34
N ILE A 193 -18.98 26.54 -1.10
CA ILE A 193 -18.21 27.72 -0.67
C ILE A 193 -17.69 28.51 -1.88
N MET A 194 -17.60 27.90 -3.06
CA MET A 194 -17.09 28.56 -4.27
C MET A 194 -17.85 29.87 -4.59
N ALA A 195 -19.18 29.88 -4.43
CA ALA A 195 -19.98 31.08 -4.65
C ALA A 195 -19.57 32.26 -3.75
N TYR A 196 -19.20 31.99 -2.50
CA TYR A 196 -18.73 33.03 -1.57
C TYR A 196 -17.31 33.48 -1.89
N LEU A 197 -16.45 32.59 -2.40
CA LEU A 197 -15.11 32.94 -2.85
C LEU A 197 -15.17 33.88 -4.06
N ASP A 198 -16.05 33.59 -5.03
CA ASP A 198 -16.26 34.43 -6.20
C ASP A 198 -16.79 35.82 -5.82
N GLU A 199 -17.79 35.89 -4.93
CA GLU A 199 -18.30 37.16 -4.39
C GLU A 199 -17.21 37.96 -3.67
N HIS A 200 -16.36 37.28 -2.89
CA HIS A 200 -15.26 37.91 -2.20
C HIS A 200 -14.17 38.40 -3.17
N GLU A 201 -13.84 37.63 -4.21
CA GLU A 201 -12.91 38.05 -5.25
C GLU A 201 -13.40 39.31 -5.98
N GLU A 202 -14.70 39.35 -6.32
CA GLU A 202 -15.35 40.52 -6.91
C GLU A 202 -15.37 41.73 -5.97
N MET A 203 -15.55 41.52 -4.67
CA MET A 203 -15.44 42.58 -3.66
C MET A 203 -14.01 43.14 -3.58
N MET A 204 -13.01 42.25 -3.55
CA MET A 204 -11.60 42.64 -3.50
C MET A 204 -11.15 43.38 -4.77
N LYS A 205 -11.65 42.97 -5.94
CA LYS A 205 -11.45 43.68 -7.23
C LYS A 205 -12.01 45.10 -7.19
N ARG A 206 -13.14 45.32 -6.52
CA ARG A 206 -13.78 46.65 -6.39
C ARG A 206 -13.04 47.56 -5.44
N GLU A 207 -12.55 47.03 -4.32
CA GLU A 207 -11.85 47.84 -3.30
C GLU A 207 -10.38 48.12 -3.66
N HIS A 208 -9.70 47.20 -4.35
CA HIS A 208 -8.26 47.31 -4.64
C HIS A 208 -7.92 46.92 -6.09
N PRO A 209 -8.27 47.77 -7.09
CA PRO A 209 -8.07 47.46 -8.51
C PRO A 209 -6.60 47.30 -8.95
N SER A 210 -5.63 47.68 -8.10
CA SER A 210 -4.20 47.76 -8.43
C SER A 210 -3.36 46.53 -8.03
N HIS A 211 -3.91 45.52 -7.34
CA HIS A 211 -3.10 44.44 -6.75
C HIS A 211 -3.18 43.05 -7.42
N LEU A 212 -3.89 42.90 -8.54
CA LEU A 212 -4.24 41.57 -9.08
C LEU A 212 -3.35 41.04 -10.22
N VAL A 213 -2.36 41.79 -10.72
CA VAL A 213 -1.56 41.35 -11.88
C VAL A 213 -0.30 40.55 -11.50
N ALA A 214 0.13 40.52 -10.23
CA ALA A 214 1.49 40.07 -9.92
C ALA A 214 1.67 38.59 -9.50
N GLN A 215 0.61 37.82 -9.22
CA GLN A 215 0.80 36.54 -8.50
C GLN A 215 0.39 35.25 -9.24
N LYS A 216 -0.26 35.32 -10.41
CA LYS A 216 -0.61 34.12 -11.20
C LYS A 216 0.52 33.58 -12.10
N HIS A 217 1.65 34.27 -12.21
CA HIS A 217 2.74 33.91 -13.15
C HIS A 217 3.92 33.13 -12.54
N ARG A 218 3.85 32.66 -11.28
CA ARG A 218 4.99 32.00 -10.63
C ARG A 218 4.88 30.50 -10.36
N GLU A 219 3.77 29.86 -10.71
CA GLU A 219 3.61 28.41 -10.49
C GLU A 219 3.03 27.74 -11.73
N HIS A 220 3.92 27.45 -12.68
CA HIS A 220 3.80 26.41 -13.70
C HIS A 220 5.16 25.73 -13.84
#